data_AF-A0A2V5LTQ4-F1
#
_entry.id   AF-A0A2V5LTQ4-F1
#
_cell.length_a   1.000
_cell.length_b   1.000
_cell.length_c   1.000
_cell.angle_alpha   90.00
_cell.angle_beta   90.00
_cell.angle_gamma   90.00
#
_symmetry.space_group_name_H-M   'P 1'
#
loop_
_entity.id
_entity.type
_entity.pdbx_description
1 polymer ?
#
loop_
_entity_poly.entity_id
_entity_poly.type
_entity_poly.pdbx_seq_one_letter_code
_entity_poly.pdbx_strand_id
1 'polypeptide(L)' 'MSISAPERKLVFSKPLLPPFLPQVTIRDLKVGGARVDLLLTRHDEGDVGVNVLRRDGEIEIVLSK' A
#
# COMPACT_ATOMS: atom_id res chain seq x y z
N MET A 1 -2.92 3.08 -7.74
CA MET A 1 -3.38 2.08 -6.76
C MET A 1 -4.71 1.51 -7.23
N SER A 2 -4.89 0.19 -7.18
CA SER A 2 -6.16 -0.48 -7.43
C SER A 2 -6.46 -1.51 -6.34
N ILE A 3 -7.75 -1.76 -6.10
CA ILE A 3 -8.25 -2.65 -5.04
C ILE A 3 -9.27 -3.60 -5.65
N SER A 4 -9.09 -4.90 -5.45
CA SER A 4 -10.07 -5.94 -5.76
C SER A 4 -10.44 -6.68 -4.48
N ALA A 5 -11.64 -6.39 -3.95
CA ALA A 5 -12.12 -7.04 -2.74
C ALA A 5 -12.42 -8.54 -2.93
N PRO A 6 -13.06 -8.98 -4.03
CA PRO A 6 -13.30 -10.41 -4.26
C PRO A 6 -12.01 -11.23 -4.35
N GLU A 7 -10.97 -10.67 -4.98
CA GLU A 7 -9.66 -11.31 -5.12
C GLU A 7 -8.75 -11.09 -3.90
N ARG A 8 -9.21 -10.32 -2.90
CA ARG A 8 -8.42 -9.90 -1.74
C ARG A 8 -7.06 -9.33 -2.17
N LYS A 9 -7.06 -8.44 -3.16
CA LYS A 9 -5.84 -7.95 -3.81
C LYS A 9 -5.75 -6.42 -3.78
N LEU A 10 -4.59 -5.93 -3.39
CA LEU A 10 -4.22 -4.51 -3.40
C LEU A 10 -2.97 -4.33 -4.29
N VAL A 11 -3.06 -3.47 -5.29
CA VAL A 11 -1.96 -3.22 -6.22
C VAL A 11 -1.51 -1.76 -6.16
N PHE A 12 -0.23 -1.56 -5.91
CA PHE A 12 0.47 -0.29 -6.07
C PHE A 12 1.24 -0.30 -7.39
N SER A 13 0.64 0.25 -8.44
CA SER A 13 1.31 0.47 -9.72
C SER A 13 2.01 1.82 -9.71
N LYS A 14 3.34 1.84 -9.90
CA LYS A 14 4.17 3.06 -9.94
C LYS A 14 3.76 4.07 -8.86
N PRO A 15 3.75 3.68 -7.57
CA PRO A 15 3.32 4.59 -6.52
C PRO A 15 4.20 5.83 -6.51
N LEU A 16 3.54 6.99 -6.37
CA LEU A 16 4.20 8.28 -6.27
C LEU A 16 3.66 9.00 -5.05
N LEU A 17 4.56 9.70 -4.35
CA LEU A 17 4.17 10.70 -3.38
C LEU A 17 4.35 12.09 -4.03
N PRO A 18 3.60 13.12 -3.61
CA PRO A 18 3.94 14.51 -3.89
C PRO A 18 5.19 14.98 -3.13
N PRO A 19 6.00 15.95 -3.61
CA PRO A 19 7.27 16.34 -2.98
C PRO A 19 7.15 16.75 -1.51
N PHE A 20 6.02 17.33 -1.11
CA PHE A 20 5.75 17.74 0.27
C PHE A 20 5.42 16.57 1.21
N LEU A 21 5.18 15.36 0.69
CA LEU A 21 4.90 14.15 1.48
C LEU A 21 6.10 13.20 1.43
N PRO A 22 6.93 13.16 2.49
CA PRO A 22 7.99 12.17 2.60
C PRO A 22 7.45 10.77 2.92
N GLN A 23 6.31 10.69 3.60
CA GLN A 23 5.67 9.43 3.97
C GLN A 23 4.15 9.58 4.12
N VAL A 24 3.42 8.47 3.95
CA VAL A 24 1.99 8.36 4.22
C VAL A 24 1.73 7.03 4.92
N THR A 25 1.00 7.06 6.04
CA THR A 25 0.48 5.85 6.66
C THR A 25 -1.00 5.71 6.35
N ILE A 26 -1.38 4.58 5.77
CA ILE A 26 -2.77 4.15 5.61
C ILE A 26 -3.07 3.20 6.76
N ARG A 27 -4.11 3.49 7.57
CA ARG A 27 -4.52 2.66 8.70
C ARG A 27 -5.90 2.07 8.48
N ASP A 28 -6.10 0.86 8.98
CA ASP A 28 -7.34 0.06 8.98
C ASP A 28 -7.96 -0.09 7.58
N LEU A 29 -7.14 -0.25 6.53
CA LEU A 29 -7.64 -0.45 5.17
C LEU A 29 -8.29 -1.82 5.05
N LYS A 30 -9.59 -1.85 4.77
CA LYS A 30 -10.41 -3.07 4.67
C LYS A 30 -10.53 -3.55 3.22
N VAL A 31 -10.18 -4.80 2.96
CA VAL A 31 -10.29 -5.42 1.62
C VAL A 31 -10.71 -6.88 1.76
N GLY A 32 -11.86 -7.25 1.21
CA GLY A 32 -12.27 -8.66 1.09
C GLY A 32 -12.33 -9.45 2.41
N GLY A 33 -12.59 -8.78 3.54
CA GLY A 33 -12.59 -9.37 4.88
C GLY A 33 -11.27 -9.24 5.65
N ALA A 34 -10.18 -8.86 4.98
CA ALA A 34 -8.90 -8.54 5.60
C ALA A 34 -8.80 -7.06 6.00
N ARG A 35 -7.86 -6.76 6.90
CA ARG A 35 -7.45 -5.40 7.28
C ARG A 35 -5.94 -5.26 7.18
N VAL A 36 -5.48 -4.12 6.68
CA VAL A 36 -4.05 -3.85 6.52
C VAL A 36 -3.72 -2.40 6.90
N ASP A 37 -2.59 -2.23 7.59
CA ASP A 37 -1.96 -0.93 7.79
C ASP A 37 -0.68 -0.89 6.94
N LEU A 38 -0.48 0.20 6.21
CA LEU A 38 0.61 0.36 5.25
C LEU A 38 1.35 1.66 5.49
N LEU A 39 2.68 1.62 5.39
CA LEU A 39 3.53 2.81 5.33
C LEU A 39 4.12 2.93 3.93
N LEU A 40 3.79 4.02 3.26
CA LEU A 40 4.43 4.44 2.02
C LEU A 40 5.51 5.45 2.35
N THR A 41 6.72 5.23 1.87
CA THR A 41 7.87 6.11 2.13
C THR A 41 8.54 6.48 0.83
N ARG A 42 8.79 7.77 0.61
CA ARG A 42 9.62 8.23 -0.49
C ARG A 42 11.08 7.95 -0.17
N HIS A 43 11.79 7.39 -1.14
CA HIS A 43 13.26 7.30 -1.15
C HIS A 43 13.87 8.44 -1.98
N ASP A 44 15.15 8.74 -1.75
CA ASP A 44 15.84 9.89 -2.36
C ASP A 44 15.82 9.88 -3.90
N GLU A 45 15.75 8.69 -4.52
CA GLU A 45 15.67 8.50 -5.97
C GLU A 45 14.27 8.77 -6.55
N GLY A 46 13.28 9.12 -5.72
CA GLY A 46 11.90 9.37 -6.13
C GLY A 46 10.98 8.15 -6.09
N ASP A 47 11.56 6.95 -5.95
CA ASP A 47 10.85 5.69 -5.73
C ASP A 47 10.05 5.73 -4.42
N VAL A 48 8.92 5.03 -4.39
CA VAL A 48 8.07 4.88 -3.19
C VAL A 48 8.08 3.43 -2.73
N GLY A 49 8.63 3.19 -1.54
CA GLY A 49 8.54 1.91 -0.85
C GLY A 49 7.18 1.72 -0.18
N VAL A 50 6.71 0.47 -0.09
CA VAL A 50 5.47 0.09 0.61
C VAL A 50 5.81 -0.95 1.67
N ASN A 51 5.59 -0.61 2.93
CA ASN A 51 5.80 -1.49 4.07
C ASN A 51 4.46 -1.88 4.70
N VAL A 52 4.30 -3.16 5.04
CA VAL A 52 3.14 -3.65 5.78
C VAL A 52 3.41 -3.51 7.27
N LEU A 53 2.64 -2.66 7.95
CA LEU A 53 2.78 -2.45 9.39
C LEU A 53 1.94 -3.45 10.21
N ARG A 54 0.75 -3.78 9.70
CA ARG A 54 -0.18 -4.75 10.30
C ARG A 54 -0.95 -5.43 9.19
N ARG A 55 -1.23 -6.72 9.34
CA ARG A 55 -2.08 -7.49 8.43
C ARG A 55 -2.92 -8.48 9.22
N ASP A 56 -4.22 -8.27 9.17
CA ASP A 56 -5.22 -9.15 9.78
C ASP A 56 -6.03 -9.80 8.65
N GLY A 57 -5.89 -11.11 8.49
CA GLY A 57 -6.53 -11.87 7.40
C GLY A 57 -5.69 -11.97 6.12
N GLU A 58 -6.27 -12.63 5.12
CA GLU A 58 -5.59 -12.94 3.87
C GLU A 58 -5.79 -11.81 2.84
N ILE A 59 -4.69 -11.24 2.34
CA ILE A 59 -4.70 -10.20 1.31
C ILE A 59 -3.40 -10.24 0.51
N GLU A 60 -3.46 -10.26 -0.80
CA GLU A 60 -2.28 -10.11 -1.66
C GLU A 60 -1.97 -8.63 -1.85
N ILE A 61 -0.71 -8.24 -1.63
CA ILE A 61 -0.23 -6.87 -1.85
C ILE A 61 0.85 -6.95 -2.90
N VAL A 62 0.62 -6.28 -4.03
CA VAL A 62 1.53 -6.30 -5.18
C VAL A 62 2.05 -4.90 -5.44
N LEU A 63 3.38 -4.81 -5.59
CA LEU A 63 4.06 -3.61 -6.06
C LEU A 63 4.52 -3.86 -7.50
N SER A 64 4.06 -3.04 -8.44
CA SER A 64 4.53 -3.08 -9.84
C SER A 64 5.22 -1.77 -10.21
N LYS A 65 6.43 -1.91 -10.79
CA LYS A 65 7.25 -0.79 -11.28
C LYS A 65 6.79 -0.29 -12.64
#